data_AF-A0A397UB47-F1
#
_entry.id   AF-A0A397UB47-F1
#
_cell.length_a   1.000
_cell.length_b   1.000
_cell.length_c   1.000
_cell.angle_alpha   90.00
_cell.angle_beta   90.00
_cell.angle_gamma   90.00
#
_symmetry.space_group_name_H-M   'P 1'
#
loop_
_entity.id
_entity.type
_entity.pdbx_description
1 polymer ?
#
loop_
_entity_poly.entity_id
_entity_poly.type
_entity_poly.pdbx_seq_one_letter_code
_entity_poly.pdbx_strand_id
1 'polypeptide(L)' 'MRAQEGNTDRQMYTILGHRYQRWQVWFENPIGLDDLNSIPYLLEMGYQYIEELDCSDENPINKFVESSLNFTSFY' A
#
# COMPACT_ATOMS: atom_id res chain seq x y z
N MET A 1 -12.54 -12.70 13.21
CA MET A 1 -12.98 -12.01 11.97
C MET A 1 -11.85 -12.13 10.95
N ARG A 2 -12.03 -12.83 9.83
CA ARG A 2 -11.02 -12.98 8.75
C ARG A 2 -11.61 -12.96 7.33
N ALA A 3 -12.92 -12.70 7.20
CA ALA A 3 -13.65 -13.04 5.99
C ALA A 3 -13.87 -11.89 4.99
N GLN A 4 -13.56 -10.63 5.35
CA GLN A 4 -13.91 -9.48 4.51
C GLN A 4 -12.74 -8.88 3.72
N GLU A 5 -11.53 -8.84 4.29
CA GLU A 5 -10.38 -8.16 3.65
C GLU A 5 -9.88 -8.91 2.40
N GLY A 6 -9.80 -10.25 2.46
CA GLY A 6 -9.39 -11.05 1.32
C GLY A 6 -10.40 -11.07 0.16
N ASN A 7 -11.66 -10.70 0.43
CA ASN A 7 -12.68 -10.62 -0.62
C ASN A 7 -12.52 -9.33 -1.44
N THR A 8 -12.32 -8.20 -0.77
CA THR A 8 -12.15 -6.90 -1.44
C THR A 8 -10.88 -6.87 -2.28
N ASP A 9 -9.74 -7.35 -1.76
CA ASP A 9 -8.49 -7.41 -2.54
C ASP A 9 -8.62 -8.25 -3.78
N ARG A 10 -9.21 -9.43 -3.62
CA ARG A 10 -9.40 -10.35 -4.72
C ARG A 10 -10.32 -9.76 -5.77
N GLN A 11 -11.38 -9.07 -5.37
CA GLN A 11 -12.27 -8.38 -6.30
C GLN A 11 -11.56 -7.24 -7.03
N MET A 12 -10.83 -6.39 -6.30
CA MET A 12 -10.08 -5.28 -6.88
C MET A 12 -9.02 -5.77 -7.86
N TYR A 13 -8.28 -6.83 -7.50
CA TYR A 13 -7.34 -7.48 -8.41
C TYR A 13 -8.02 -8.12 -9.61
N THR A 14 -9.20 -8.72 -9.45
CA THR A 14 -9.97 -9.29 -10.57
C THR A 14 -10.38 -8.21 -11.58
N ILE A 15 -10.74 -7.02 -11.10
CA ILE A 15 -11.20 -5.90 -11.93
C ILE A 15 -10.03 -5.15 -12.58
N LEU A 16 -8.96 -4.90 -11.82
CA LEU A 16 -7.87 -3.99 -12.20
C LEU A 16 -6.58 -4.72 -12.61
N GLY A 17 -6.45 -6.00 -12.29
CA GLY A 17 -5.29 -6.84 -12.59
C GLY A 17 -4.00 -6.26 -12.01
N HIS A 18 -2.96 -6.22 -12.85
CA HIS A 18 -1.63 -5.70 -12.53
C HIS A 18 -1.61 -4.19 -12.20
N ARG A 19 -2.72 -3.46 -12.42
CA ARG A 19 -2.84 -2.05 -12.00
C ARG A 19 -3.30 -1.89 -10.56
N TYR A 20 -3.75 -2.96 -9.92
CA TYR A 20 -4.10 -2.93 -8.50
C TYR A 20 -2.85 -3.08 -7.64
N GLN A 21 -2.68 -2.14 -6.70
CA GLN A 21 -1.67 -2.22 -5.66
C GLN A 21 -2.34 -1.95 -4.31
N ARG A 22 -2.04 -2.78 -3.30
CA ARG A 22 -2.47 -2.59 -1.92
C ARG A 22 -1.26 -2.28 -1.06
N TRP A 23 -1.27 -1.12 -0.41
CA TRP A 23 -0.27 -0.73 0.57
C TRP A 23 -0.93 -0.84 1.94
N GLN A 24 -0.47 -1.80 2.74
CA GLN A 24 -1.01 -2.07 4.07
C GLN A 24 0.10 -2.59 4.98
N VAL A 25 0.06 -2.11 6.22
CA VAL A 25 0.88 -2.59 7.32
C VAL A 25 -0.01 -3.28 8.35
N TRP A 26 0.45 -4.39 8.89
CA TRP A 26 -0.18 -5.07 10.01
C TRP A 26 0.47 -4.63 11.30
N PHE A 27 -0.34 -4.13 12.24
CA PHE A 27 0.15 -3.78 13.57
C PHE A 27 0.20 -5.01 14.47
N GLU A 28 1.20 -5.08 15.35
CA GLU A 28 1.27 -6.12 16.37
C GLU A 28 0.09 -6.04 17.35
N ASN A 29 -0.29 -4.81 17.71
CA ASN A 29 -1.41 -4.53 18.61
C ASN A 29 -2.51 -3.75 17.88
N PRO A 30 -3.79 -4.06 18.13
CA PRO A 30 -4.89 -3.30 17.57
C PRO A 30 -4.89 -1.87 18.12
N ILE A 31 -5.10 -0.90 17.23
CA ILE A 31 -5.22 0.52 17.58
C ILE A 31 -6.69 0.91 17.52
N GLY A 32 -7.17 1.59 18.56
CA GLY A 32 -8.53 2.12 18.60
C GLY A 32 -8.71 3.21 17.55
N LEU A 33 -9.88 3.28 16.92
CA LEU A 33 -10.18 4.33 15.93
C LEU A 33 -10.14 5.75 16.53
N ASP A 34 -10.35 5.85 17.85
CA ASP A 34 -10.35 7.07 18.65
C ASP A 34 -9.06 7.27 19.46
N ASP A 35 -8.05 6.42 19.30
CA ASP A 35 -6.79 6.55 20.04
C ASP A 35 -5.84 7.57 19.41
N LEU A 36 -6.00 8.83 19.85
CA LEU A 36 -5.16 9.94 19.43
C LEU A 36 -3.70 9.83 19.92
N ASN A 37 -3.43 9.05 20.97
CA ASN A 37 -2.07 8.90 21.49
C ASN A 37 -1.20 8.02 20.59
N SER A 38 -1.82 7.18 19.76
CA SER A 38 -1.14 6.32 18.79
C SER A 38 -0.71 7.07 17.51
N ILE A 39 -1.10 8.34 17.32
CA ILE A 39 -0.76 9.10 16.09
C ILE A 39 0.75 9.15 15.82
N PRO A 40 1.64 9.49 16.79
CA PRO A 40 3.07 9.52 16.54
C PRO A 40 3.64 8.17 16.09
N TYR A 41 3.16 7.07 16.70
CA TYR A 41 3.54 5.71 16.33
C TYR A 41 3.09 5.36 14.91
N LEU A 42 1.86 5.71 14.53
CA LEU A 42 1.34 5.51 13.18
C LEU A 42 2.16 6.27 12.12
N LEU A 43 2.60 7.48 12.44
CA LEU A 43 3.47 8.27 11.56
C LEU A 43 4.83 7.59 11.38
N GLU A 44 5.47 7.18 12.47
CA GLU A 44 6.77 6.49 12.43
C GLU A 44 6.71 5.21 11.59
N MET A 45 5.68 4.37 11.82
CA MET A 45 5.45 3.16 11.03
C MET A 45 5.23 3.47 9.54
N GLY A 46 4.50 4.54 9.24
CA GLY A 46 4.29 4.99 7.86
C GLY A 46 5.59 5.39 7.18
N TYR A 47 6.47 6.12 7.88
CA TYR A 47 7.78 6.51 7.35
C TYR A 47 8.67 5.29 7.09
N GLN A 48 8.79 4.38 8.06
CA GLN A 48 9.60 3.16 7.90
C GLN A 48 9.12 2.32 6.71
N TYR A 49 7.81 2.17 6.54
CA TYR A 49 7.26 1.42 5.42
C TYR A 49 7.55 2.06 4.06
N ILE A 50 7.50 3.39 3.97
CA ILE A 50 7.85 4.12 2.74
C ILE A 50 9.34 3.96 2.43
N GLU A 51 10.22 4.05 3.43
CA GLU A 51 11.66 3.85 3.26
C GLU A 51 12.00 2.43 2.78
N GLU A 52 11.36 1.41 3.36
CA GLU A 52 11.50 0.01 2.91
C GLU A 52 11.03 -0.18 1.46
N LEU A 53 9.92 0.46 1.07
CA LEU A 53 9.44 0.44 -0.30
C LEU A 53 10.43 1.11 -1.24
N ASP A 54 10.94 2.30 -0.91
CA ASP A 54 11.90 3.04 -1.74
C ASP A 54 13.20 2.27 -1.97
N CYS A 55 13.65 1.51 -0.97
CA CYS A 55 14.85 0.67 -1.05
C CYS A 55 14.66 -0.62 -1.88
N SER A 56 13.45 -0.93 -2.36
CA SER A 56 13.17 -2.14 -3.12
C SER A 56 13.26 -1.92 -4.63
N ASP A 57 14.07 -2.71 -5.34
CA ASP A 57 14.09 -2.72 -6.81
C ASP A 57 12.74 -3.14 -7.42
N GLU A 58 11.91 -3.85 -6.65
CA GLU A 58 10.55 -4.22 -7.04
C GLU A 58 9.47 -3.24 -6.54
N ASN A 59 9.88 -2.05 -6.08
CA ASN A 59 8.98 -1.04 -5.52
C ASN A 59 7.76 -0.82 -6.44
N PRO A 60 6.54 -1.10 -5.95
CA PRO A 60 5.30 -0.85 -6.68
C PRO A 60 5.18 0.61 -7.15
N ILE A 61 5.76 1.57 -6.42
CA ILE A 61 5.85 2.99 -6.78
C ILE A 61 6.70 3.17 -8.03
N ASN A 62 7.90 2.58 -8.08
CA ASN A 62 8.77 2.69 -9.25
C ASN A 62 8.11 2.06 -10.48
N LYS A 63 7.51 0.88 -10.33
CA LYS A 63 6.73 0.24 -11.42
C LYS A 63 5.53 1.09 -11.85
N PHE A 64 4.87 1.77 -10.93
CA PHE A 64 3.76 2.69 -11.23
C PHE A 64 4.25 3.92 -12.00
N VAL A 65 5.31 4.57 -11.51
CA VAL A 65 5.94 5.74 -12.15
C VAL A 65 6.45 5.38 -13.54
N GLU A 66 7.17 4.27 -13.69
CA GLU A 66 7.64 3.76 -14.98
C GLU A 66 6.48 3.48 -15.95
N SER A 67 5.41 2.83 -15.49
CA SER A 67 4.24 2.57 -16.32
C SER A 67 3.55 3.88 -16.79
N SER A 68 3.54 4.90 -15.93
CA SER A 68 2.94 6.21 -16.23
C SER A 68 3.80 7.04 -17.17
N LEU A 69 5.13 7.03 -16.99
CA LEU A 69 6.08 7.69 -17.87
C LEU A 69 6.12 7.06 -19.27
N ASN A 70 6.07 5.72 -19.34
CA ASN A 70 5.95 5.01 -20.61
C ASN A 70 4.63 5.31 -21.32
N PHE A 71 3.53 5.52 -20.59
CA PHE A 71 2.26 5.91 -21.21
C PHE A 71 2.33 7.30 -21.86
N THR A 72 3.08 8.24 -21.27
CA THR A 72 3.25 9.60 -21.81
C THR A 72 4.20 9.70 -23.00
N SER A 73 5.08 8.73 -23.23
CA SER A 73 6.01 8.76 -24.38
C SER A 73 5.38 8.28 -25.70
N PHE A 74 4.16 7.73 -25.65
CA PHE A 74 3.37 7.35 -26.83
C PHE A 74 2.40 8.45 -27.32
N TYR A 75 2.50 9.66 -26.77
CA TYR A 75 1.82 10.88 -27.22
C TYR A 75 2.84 11.97 -27.57
#